data_AF-A0AAV0AQF8-F1
#
_entry.id   AF-A0AAV0AQF8-F1
#
_cell.length_a   1.000
_cell.length_b   1.000
_cell.length_c   1.000
_cell.angle_alpha   90.00
_cell.angle_beta   90.00
_cell.angle_gamma   90.00
#
_symmetry.space_group_name_H-M   'P 1'
#
loop_
_entity.id
_entity.type
_entity.pdbx_description
1 polymer ?
#
loop_
_entity_poly.entity_id
_entity_poly.type
_entity_poly.pdbx_seq_one_letter_code
_entity_poly.pdbx_strand_id
1 'polypeptide(L)'
;MQSNARTFSNKSRLEKKSEVLTNCLEEYQTETLSAVSALRKQQASLPLTAHKSLVLSALATNPVTILMAATGSGKTNQVPHLILDEATMRGQGAQCNIICTQLRRIAAISPAQRAANKRKESLDQSVGYQV
;
A
#
# COMPACT_ATOMS: atom_id res chain seq x y z
N MET A 1 -2.91 -36.28 7.05
CA MET A 1 -3.95 -35.67 7.91
C MET A 1 -3.49 -34.46 8.75
N GLN A 2 -2.22 -34.04 8.75
CA GLN A 2 -1.74 -32.89 9.56
C GLN A 2 -1.80 -31.51 8.84
N SER A 3 -2.26 -31.43 7.58
CA SER A 3 -2.23 -30.19 6.80
C SER A 3 -3.36 -29.20 7.13
N ASN A 4 -4.53 -29.65 7.60
CA ASN A 4 -5.70 -28.77 7.79
C ASN A 4 -5.58 -27.79 8.97
N ALA A 5 -4.87 -28.16 10.03
CA ALA A 5 -4.72 -27.30 11.22
C ALA A 5 -3.88 -26.04 10.95
N ARG A 6 -2.81 -26.17 10.14
CA ARG A 6 -1.97 -25.02 9.73
C ARG A 6 -2.72 -24.06 8.81
N THR A 7 -3.52 -24.58 7.89
CA THR A 7 -4.30 -23.76 6.94
C THR A 7 -5.40 -22.96 7.66
N PHE A 8 -6.07 -23.57 8.65
CA PHE A 8 -7.11 -22.89 9.45
C PHE A 8 -6.54 -21.78 10.35
N SER A 9 -5.39 -22.04 10.98
CA SER A 9 -4.65 -21.04 11.76
C SER A 9 -4.21 -19.84 10.89
N ASN A 10 -3.70 -20.10 9.68
CA ASN A 10 -3.30 -19.03 8.78
C ASN A 10 -4.48 -18.23 8.25
N LYS A 11 -5.60 -18.88 7.92
CA LYS A 11 -6.80 -18.20 7.42
C LYS A 11 -7.35 -17.19 8.44
N SER A 12 -7.53 -17.62 9.69
CA SER A 12 -8.00 -16.74 10.77
C SER A 12 -7.04 -15.58 11.08
N ARG A 13 -5.72 -15.79 10.92
CA ARG A 13 -4.72 -14.72 11.06
C ARG A 13 -4.79 -13.70 9.92
N LEU A 14 -4.97 -14.15 8.68
CA LEU A 14 -5.08 -13.29 7.52
C LEU A 14 -6.37 -12.46 7.56
N GLU A 15 -7.48 -13.05 7.99
CA GLU A 15 -8.75 -12.34 8.19
C GLU A 15 -8.60 -11.20 9.20
N LYS A 16 -8.05 -11.49 10.39
CA LYS A 16 -7.75 -10.46 11.40
C LYS A 16 -6.82 -9.38 10.87
N LYS A 17 -5.78 -9.75 10.11
CA LYS A 17 -4.85 -8.77 9.53
C LYS A 17 -5.55 -7.89 8.49
N SER A 18 -6.46 -8.46 7.70
CA SER A 18 -7.21 -7.70 6.70
C SER A 18 -8.18 -6.73 7.36
N GLU A 19 -8.83 -7.16 8.45
CA GLU A 19 -9.71 -6.31 9.25
C GLU A 19 -8.95 -5.10 9.83
N VAL A 20 -7.76 -5.34 10.41
CA VAL A 20 -6.89 -4.26 10.89
C VAL A 20 -6.53 -3.28 9.77
N LEU A 21 -6.15 -3.77 8.58
CA LEU A 21 -5.84 -2.91 7.44
C LEU A 21 -7.04 -2.07 6.98
N THR A 22 -8.24 -2.65 6.99
CA THR A 22 -9.48 -1.93 6.65
C THR A 22 -9.76 -0.82 7.67
N ASN A 23 -9.67 -1.13 8.96
CA ASN A 23 -9.89 -0.14 10.03
C ASN A 23 -8.88 1.01 9.93
N CYS A 24 -7.59 0.71 9.73
CA CYS A 24 -6.57 1.75 9.54
C CYS A 24 -6.84 2.62 8.30
N LEU A 25 -7.35 2.03 7.22
CA LEU A 25 -7.71 2.78 6.00
C LEU A 25 -8.94 3.68 6.24
N GLU A 26 -9.94 3.20 6.96
CA GLU A 26 -11.13 3.98 7.34
C GLU A 26 -10.78 5.13 8.29
N GLU A 27 -9.94 4.87 9.30
CA GLU A 27 -9.40 5.90 10.20
C GLU A 27 -8.67 6.99 9.40
N TYR A 28 -7.77 6.61 8.49
CA TYR A 28 -7.07 7.57 7.62
C TYR A 28 -8.02 8.42 6.76
N GLN A 29 -9.13 7.85 6.28
CA GLN A 29 -10.12 8.53 5.45
C GLN A 29 -11.04 9.46 6.25
N THR A 30 -11.41 9.08 7.47
CA THR A 30 -12.33 9.84 8.32
C THR A 30 -11.62 10.91 9.14
N GLU A 31 -10.31 10.75 9.39
CA GLU A 31 -9.56 11.64 10.26
C GLU A 31 -9.44 13.07 9.72
N THR A 32 -10.02 14.02 10.46
CA THR A 32 -10.09 15.44 10.08
C THR A 32 -8.91 16.28 10.55
N LEU A 33 -7.97 15.71 11.32
CA LEU A 33 -6.78 16.41 11.79
C LEU A 33 -6.05 17.12 10.63
N SER A 34 -5.60 18.36 10.89
CA SER A 34 -5.05 19.26 9.86
C SER A 34 -3.87 18.65 9.10
N ALA A 35 -2.99 17.93 9.78
CA ALA A 35 -1.83 17.28 9.18
C ALA A 35 -2.21 16.17 8.18
N VAL A 36 -3.24 15.40 8.49
CA VAL A 36 -3.67 14.21 7.71
C VAL A 36 -4.43 14.62 6.48
N SER A 37 -5.34 15.59 6.66
CA SER A 37 -6.05 16.20 5.55
C SER A 37 -5.08 16.92 4.61
N ALA A 38 -4.03 17.57 5.12
CA ALA A 38 -2.96 18.15 4.29
C ALA A 38 -2.18 17.08 3.51
N LEU A 39 -1.80 15.96 4.14
CA LEU A 39 -1.13 14.84 3.46
C LEU A 39 -2.02 14.24 2.36
N ARG A 40 -3.31 14.03 2.63
CA ARG A 40 -4.29 13.55 1.65
C ARG A 40 -4.43 14.50 0.47
N LYS A 41 -4.52 15.81 0.71
CA LYS A 41 -4.56 16.83 -0.35
C LYS A 41 -3.28 16.83 -1.19
N GLN A 42 -2.11 16.71 -0.54
CA GLN A 42 -0.81 16.65 -1.21
C GLN A 42 -0.66 15.36 -2.05
N GLN A 43 -1.26 14.26 -1.63
CA GLN A 43 -1.31 13.03 -2.42
C GLN A 43 -2.28 13.15 -3.59
N ALA A 44 -3.42 13.80 -3.39
CA ALA A 44 -4.42 14.05 -4.43
C ALA A 44 -3.91 14.96 -5.55
N SER A 45 -2.99 15.88 -5.25
CA SER A 45 -2.39 16.78 -6.24
C SER A 45 -1.30 16.13 -7.11
N LEU A 46 -0.83 14.93 -6.77
CA LEU A 46 0.18 14.24 -7.58
C LEU A 46 -0.42 13.76 -8.91
N PRO A 47 0.29 13.95 -10.05
CA PRO A 47 -0.22 13.59 -11.38
C PRO A 47 -0.70 12.13 -11.50
N LEU A 48 -0.04 11.20 -10.79
CA LEU A 48 -0.42 9.79 -10.80
C LEU A 48 -1.85 9.56 -10.28
N THR A 49 -2.32 10.38 -9.33
CA THR A 49 -3.63 10.19 -8.69
C THR A 49 -4.77 10.37 -9.68
N ALA A 50 -4.63 11.29 -10.65
CA ALA A 50 -5.59 11.47 -11.74
C ALA A 50 -5.72 10.22 -12.63
N HIS A 51 -4.68 9.39 -12.69
CA HIS A 51 -4.64 8.16 -13.48
C HIS A 51 -4.77 6.89 -12.64
N LYS A 52 -5.21 7.00 -11.38
CA LYS A 52 -5.34 5.85 -10.44
C LYS A 52 -6.11 4.70 -11.06
N SER A 53 -7.29 4.97 -11.61
CA SER A 53 -8.17 3.93 -12.18
C SER A 53 -7.52 3.18 -13.34
N LEU A 54 -6.82 3.91 -14.22
CA LEU A 54 -6.08 3.33 -15.35
C LEU A 54 -4.92 2.45 -14.88
N VAL A 55 -4.16 2.89 -13.88
CA VAL A 55 -3.06 2.09 -13.32
C VAL A 55 -3.57 0.79 -12.70
N LEU A 56 -4.62 0.87 -11.89
CA LEU A 56 -5.20 -0.30 -11.23
C LEU A 56 -5.83 -1.28 -12.23
N SER A 57 -6.55 -0.78 -13.23
CA SER A 57 -7.12 -1.65 -14.27
C SER A 57 -6.05 -2.33 -15.12
N ALA A 58 -4.98 -1.62 -15.48
CA ALA A 58 -3.85 -2.19 -16.22
C ALA A 58 -3.16 -3.30 -15.41
N LEU A 59 -2.92 -3.09 -14.12
CA LEU A 59 -2.33 -4.10 -13.22
C LEU A 59 -3.23 -5.31 -13.00
N ALA A 60 -4.55 -5.12 -12.93
CA ALA A 60 -5.50 -6.21 -12.74
C ALA A 60 -5.66 -7.10 -13.99
N THR A 61 -5.48 -6.53 -15.18
CA THR A 61 -5.68 -7.23 -16.47
C THR A 61 -4.39 -7.80 -17.04
N ASN A 62 -3.22 -7.24 -16.69
CA ASN A 62 -1.94 -7.63 -17.26
C ASN A 62 -0.98 -8.14 -16.18
N PRO A 63 -0.43 -9.36 -16.34
CA PRO A 63 0.61 -9.86 -15.43
C PRO A 63 1.86 -8.97 -15.38
N VAL A 64 2.15 -8.25 -16.48
CA VAL A 64 3.26 -7.31 -16.60
C VAL A 64 2.75 -5.98 -17.14
N THR A 65 3.05 -4.89 -16.43
CA THR A 65 2.67 -3.52 -16.82
C THR A 65 3.89 -2.61 -16.74
N ILE A 66 4.14 -1.81 -17.79
CA ILE A 66 5.20 -0.80 -17.81
C ILE A 66 4.58 0.58 -17.55
N LEU A 67 4.93 1.18 -16.41
CA LEU A 67 4.44 2.51 -16.03
C LEU A 67 5.49 3.59 -16.31
N MET A 68 5.29 4.36 -17.38
CA MET A 68 6.11 5.53 -17.68
C MET A 68 5.49 6.81 -17.10
N ALA A 69 6.28 7.61 -16.38
CA ALA A 69 5.87 8.96 -15.98
C ALA A 69 7.11 9.81 -15.65
N ALA A 70 6.95 11.13 -15.61
CA ALA A 70 8.02 12.05 -15.24
C ALA A 70 8.55 11.85 -13.81
N THR A 71 9.80 12.23 -13.53
CA THR A 71 10.33 12.27 -12.16
C THR A 71 9.47 13.18 -11.29
N GLY A 72 9.24 12.79 -10.04
CA GLY A 72 8.35 13.54 -9.13
C GLY A 72 6.85 13.28 -9.33
N SER A 73 6.44 12.49 -10.33
CA SER A 73 5.01 12.16 -10.54
C SER A 73 4.38 11.32 -9.43
N GLY A 74 5.18 10.81 -8.49
CA GLY A 74 4.71 10.03 -7.35
C GLY A 74 4.79 8.51 -7.51
N LYS A 75 5.31 7.96 -8.62
CA LYS A 75 5.36 6.50 -8.90
C LYS A 75 5.75 5.64 -7.70
N THR A 76 6.99 5.77 -7.23
CA THR A 76 7.55 4.96 -6.13
C THR A 76 6.76 5.10 -4.83
N ASN A 77 6.18 6.27 -4.58
CA ASN A 77 5.52 6.58 -3.32
C ASN A 77 4.00 6.39 -3.33
N GLN A 78 3.36 6.22 -4.49
CA GLN A 78 1.91 6.15 -4.62
C GLN A 78 1.46 4.80 -5.17
N VAL A 79 2.14 4.22 -6.18
CA VAL A 79 1.70 2.97 -6.81
C VAL A 79 1.53 1.83 -5.79
N PRO A 80 2.48 1.58 -4.85
CA PRO A 80 2.30 0.51 -3.85
C PRO A 80 1.08 0.75 -2.95
N HIS A 81 0.84 2.00 -2.55
CA HIS A 81 -0.32 2.36 -1.74
C HIS A 81 -1.62 2.17 -2.50
N LEU A 82 -1.68 2.56 -3.78
CA LEU A 82 -2.88 2.38 -4.60
C LEU A 82 -3.28 0.90 -4.70
N ILE A 83 -2.31 0.02 -4.90
CA ILE A 83 -2.52 -1.44 -5.00
C ILE A 83 -2.97 -2.00 -3.64
N LEU A 84 -2.29 -1.62 -2.56
CA LEU A 84 -2.63 -2.11 -1.21
C LEU A 84 -4.01 -1.61 -0.77
N ASP A 85 -4.33 -0.35 -1.00
CA ASP A 85 -5.61 0.24 -0.64
C ASP A 85 -6.75 -0.40 -1.43
N GLU A 86 -6.58 -0.66 -2.74
CA GLU A 86 -7.58 -1.38 -3.52
C GLU A 86 -7.79 -2.81 -2.99
N ALA A 87 -6.71 -3.55 -2.71
CA ALA A 87 -6.82 -4.89 -2.14
C ALA A 87 -7.50 -4.86 -0.76
N THR A 88 -7.19 -3.84 0.05
CA THR A 88 -7.80 -3.64 1.37
C THR A 88 -9.30 -3.38 1.26
N MET A 89 -9.73 -2.49 0.35
CA MET A 89 -11.15 -2.23 0.07
C MET A 89 -11.90 -3.47 -0.43
N ARG A 90 -11.21 -4.42 -1.09
CA ARG A 90 -11.77 -5.70 -1.53
C ARG A 90 -11.76 -6.78 -0.43
N GLY A 91 -11.32 -6.46 0.80
CA GLY A 91 -11.19 -7.44 1.88
C GLY A 91 -10.03 -8.43 1.70
N GLN A 92 -9.07 -8.09 0.83
CA GLN A 92 -7.93 -8.92 0.45
C GLN A 92 -6.59 -8.28 0.84
N GLY A 93 -6.59 -7.26 1.69
CA GLY A 93 -5.40 -6.51 2.08
C GLY A 93 -4.29 -7.40 2.66
N ALA A 94 -4.66 -8.39 3.47
CA ALA A 94 -3.69 -9.33 4.06
C ALA A 94 -3.06 -10.32 3.06
N GLN A 95 -3.69 -10.54 1.90
CA GLN A 95 -3.17 -11.39 0.83
C GLN A 95 -2.29 -10.59 -0.15
N CYS A 96 -2.38 -9.27 -0.12
CA CYS A 96 -1.61 -8.37 -0.95
C CYS A 96 -0.19 -8.18 -0.38
N ASN A 97 0.80 -8.76 -1.06
CA ASN A 97 2.21 -8.57 -0.73
C ASN A 97 2.89 -7.83 -1.87
N ILE A 98 3.46 -6.65 -1.58
CA ILE A 98 4.08 -5.79 -2.57
C ILE A 98 5.57 -5.68 -2.26
N ILE A 99 6.41 -6.00 -3.24
CA ILE A 99 7.86 -5.87 -3.14
C ILE A 99 8.29 -4.76 -4.10
N CYS A 100 8.96 -3.74 -3.55
CA CYS A 100 9.51 -2.62 -4.33
C CYS A 100 11.03 -2.65 -4.27
N THR A 101 11.68 -3.01 -5.37
CA THR A 101 13.14 -3.02 -5.47
C THR A 101 13.69 -1.62 -5.67
N GLN A 102 14.83 -1.31 -5.05
CA GLN A 102 15.52 -0.03 -5.17
C GLN A 102 17.00 -0.24 -5.42
N LEU A 103 17.59 0.56 -6.31
CA LEU A 103 18.99 0.38 -6.75
C LEU A 103 20.02 0.75 -5.67
N ARG A 104 19.63 1.56 -4.67
CA ARG A 104 20.52 2.05 -3.62
C ARG A 104 19.91 1.78 -2.24
N ARG A 105 20.73 1.38 -1.27
CA ARG A 105 20.30 1.14 0.12
C ARG A 105 19.54 2.32 0.73
N ILE A 106 20.05 3.56 0.59
CA ILE A 106 19.35 4.77 1.08
C ILE A 106 17.99 4.96 0.39
N ALA A 107 17.90 4.56 -0.89
CA ALA A 107 16.66 4.63 -1.66
C ALA A 107 15.66 3.51 -1.31
N ALA A 108 16.05 2.48 -0.56
CA ALA A 108 15.10 1.53 0.04
C ALA A 108 14.56 2.06 1.38
N ILE A 109 15.45 2.58 2.23
CA ILE A 109 15.11 3.03 3.60
C ILE A 109 14.19 4.26 3.56
N SER A 110 14.55 5.30 2.81
CA SER A 110 13.81 6.58 2.84
C SER A 110 12.37 6.47 2.31
N PRO A 111 12.09 5.79 1.18
CA PRO A 111 10.72 5.58 0.72
C PRO A 111 9.90 4.70 1.66
N ALA A 112 10.48 3.68 2.30
CA ALA A 112 9.78 2.86 3.28
C ALA A 112 9.33 3.69 4.49
N GLN A 113 10.23 4.52 5.05
CA GLN A 113 9.87 5.42 6.14
C GLN A 113 8.78 6.41 5.72
N ARG A 114 8.88 6.98 4.51
CA ARG A 114 7.86 7.90 3.98
C ARG A 114 6.53 7.21 3.76
N ALA A 115 6.53 5.96 3.30
CA ALA A 115 5.33 5.16 3.10
C ALA A 115 4.63 4.84 4.43
N ALA A 116 5.38 4.43 5.46
CA ALA A 116 4.84 4.24 6.80
C ALA A 116 4.22 5.54 7.36
N ASN A 117 4.96 6.66 7.27
CA ASN A 117 4.48 7.97 7.73
C ASN A 117 3.20 8.43 7.01
N LYS A 118 3.07 8.15 5.70
CA LYS A 118 1.86 8.48 4.93
C LYS A 118 0.62 7.73 5.42
N ARG A 119 0.81 6.53 5.94
CA ARG A 119 -0.27 5.70 6.51
C ARG A 119 -0.45 5.91 8.01
N LYS A 120 0.35 6.78 8.63
CA LYS A 120 0.46 6.96 10.09
C LYS A 120 0.83 5.69 10.85
N GLU A 121 1.56 4.82 10.19
CA GLU A 121 2.00 3.57 10.77
C GLU A 121 3.46 3.68 11.17
N SER A 122 3.84 2.87 12.16
CA SER A 122 5.26 2.61 12.40
C SER A 122 5.80 1.68 11.33
N LEU A 123 7.13 1.69 11.13
CA LEU A 123 7.78 0.62 10.37
C LEU A 123 7.42 -0.74 10.98
N ASP A 124 7.40 -1.78 10.14
CA ASP A 124 7.06 -3.17 10.45
C ASP A 124 5.57 -3.46 10.75
N GLN A 125 4.66 -2.49 10.58
CA GLN A 125 3.21 -2.74 10.58
C GLN A 125 2.71 -3.25 9.23
N SER A 126 2.47 -2.35 8.26
CA SER A 126 2.21 -2.72 6.86
C SER A 126 3.40 -2.45 5.93
N VAL A 127 4.33 -1.59 6.34
CA VAL A 127 5.48 -1.17 5.53
C VAL A 127 6.79 -1.50 6.25
N GLY A 128 7.73 -2.09 5.52
CA GLY A 128 9.09 -2.35 5.98
C GLY A 128 10.09 -2.23 4.84
N TYR A 129 11.36 -2.47 5.15
CA TYR A 129 12.43 -2.57 4.15
C TYR A 129 13.42 -3.66 4.55
N GLN A 130 14.10 -4.22 3.55
CA GLN A 130 15.24 -5.11 3.72
C GLN A 130 16.36 -4.61 2.80
N VAL A 131 17.58 -4.52 3.32
CA VAL A 131 18.77 -4.04 2.60
C VAL A 131 19.97 -4.96 2.82
#